data_AF-A0A920HKJ8-F1
#
_entry.id   AF-A0A920HKJ8-F1
#
_cell.length_a   1.000
_cell.length_b   1.000
_cell.length_c   1.000
_cell.angle_alpha   90.00
_cell.angle_beta   90.00
_cell.angle_gamma   90.00
#
_symmetry.space_group_name_H-M   'P 1'
#
loop_
_entity.id
_entity.type
_entity.pdbx_description
1 polymer ?
#
loop_
_entity_poly.entity_id
_entity_poly.type
_entity_poly.pdbx_seq_one_letter_code
_entity_poly.pdbx_strand_id
1 'polypeptide(L)'
;MGKWHLGNKEEYFPMNHGFDSWFGLPYSNDMDNVSNMNYWDMWKSDERKNYNNFNVPLILDNKIIERPVNQKTLTKRYLDESLKFIEDNRDNNFFLYLAHSMPHVPLFSSEMFEGKSILGPYGDVIEEIDYGVGEIINKIKQLGLSDKTIVVFTSENGPWLEMGEEGGTAGLLREEKVQHGREVSEFQP
;
A
#
# COMPACT_ATOMS: atom_id res chain seq x y z
N MET A 1 8.47 6.68 -1.71
CA MET A 1 8.38 5.23 -1.41
C MET A 1 6.98 4.74 -1.73
N GLY A 2 6.86 3.53 -2.31
CA GLY A 2 5.58 2.87 -2.53
C GLY A 2 4.96 3.02 -3.92
N LYS A 3 3.65 2.79 -4.01
CA LYS A 3 2.86 2.73 -5.25
C LYS A 3 2.87 4.07 -5.98
N TRP A 4 3.09 4.05 -7.30
CA TRP A 4 3.03 5.24 -8.15
C TRP A 4 1.68 5.45 -8.83
N HIS A 5 1.28 4.54 -9.73
CA HIS A 5 -0.03 4.54 -10.41
C HIS A 5 -0.34 5.76 -11.31
N LEU A 6 0.66 6.53 -11.74
CA LEU A 6 0.49 7.65 -12.70
C LEU A 6 1.16 7.38 -14.05
N GLY A 7 1.37 6.11 -14.38
CA GLY A 7 1.99 5.65 -15.61
C GLY A 7 3.09 4.62 -15.33
N ASN A 8 3.17 3.59 -16.18
CA ASN A 8 4.06 2.44 -15.97
C ASN A 8 5.20 2.34 -17.00
N LYS A 9 5.34 3.34 -17.86
CA LYS A 9 6.52 3.49 -18.73
C LYS A 9 7.53 4.39 -18.04
N GLU A 10 8.81 4.20 -18.37
CA GLU A 10 9.91 4.93 -17.76
C GLU A 10 9.71 6.45 -17.86
N GLU A 11 9.20 6.97 -18.99
CA GLU A 11 8.92 8.41 -19.14
C GLU A 11 7.91 8.98 -18.11
N TYR A 12 7.11 8.13 -17.48
CA TYR A 12 6.12 8.50 -16.47
C TYR A 12 6.55 8.17 -15.04
N PHE A 13 7.76 7.65 -14.81
CA PHE A 13 8.22 7.31 -13.47
C PHE A 13 8.42 8.54 -12.57
N PRO A 14 8.32 8.39 -11.23
CA PRO A 14 8.38 9.53 -10.29
C PRO A 14 9.59 10.44 -10.48
N MET A 15 10.75 9.87 -10.83
CA MET A 15 11.98 10.62 -11.05
C MET A 15 11.95 11.57 -12.25
N ASN A 16 11.06 11.31 -13.22
CA ASN A 16 10.79 12.23 -14.33
C ASN A 16 9.76 13.32 -13.96
N HIS A 17 9.27 13.31 -12.71
CA HIS A 17 8.22 14.19 -12.20
C HIS A 17 8.58 14.84 -10.84
N GLY A 18 9.87 15.01 -10.55
CA GLY A 18 10.35 15.84 -9.44
C GLY A 18 10.75 15.09 -8.17
N PHE A 19 10.69 13.76 -8.15
CA PHE A 19 11.29 12.98 -7.06
C PHE A 19 12.77 12.70 -7.34
N ASP A 20 13.64 12.84 -6.33
CA ASP A 20 15.07 12.53 -6.48
C ASP A 20 15.37 11.03 -6.49
N SER A 21 14.52 10.24 -5.82
CA SER A 21 14.65 8.78 -5.73
C SER A 21 13.28 8.12 -5.60
N TRP A 22 13.22 6.82 -5.93
CA TRP A 22 11.99 6.04 -5.79
C TRP A 22 12.27 4.59 -5.44
N PHE A 23 11.54 4.05 -4.49
CA PHE A 23 11.51 2.63 -4.17
C PHE A 23 10.06 2.18 -4.08
N GLY A 24 9.57 1.36 -5.01
CA GLY A 24 8.14 1.09 -5.09
C GLY A 24 7.64 0.30 -6.30
N LEU A 25 6.31 0.26 -6.44
CA LEU A 25 5.61 -0.41 -7.55
C LEU A 25 5.04 0.64 -8.53
N PRO A 26 5.17 0.45 -9.85
CA PRO A 26 4.64 1.41 -10.84
C PRO A 26 3.11 1.48 -10.87
N TYR A 27 2.40 0.49 -10.34
CA TYR A 27 0.94 0.35 -10.37
C TYR A 27 0.43 -0.47 -9.17
N SER A 28 -0.90 -0.63 -9.04
CA SER A 28 -1.50 -1.45 -7.98
C SER A 28 -1.00 -2.89 -8.01
N ASN A 29 -0.87 -3.48 -6.82
CA ASN A 29 -0.19 -4.75 -6.62
C ASN A 29 -0.94 -5.99 -7.17
N ASP A 30 -2.17 -5.80 -7.67
CA ASP A 30 -3.02 -6.81 -8.30
C ASP A 30 -2.96 -6.81 -9.84
N MET A 31 -2.33 -5.80 -10.46
CA MET A 31 -2.51 -5.53 -11.90
C MET A 31 -1.71 -6.44 -12.86
N ASP A 32 -0.75 -7.24 -12.38
CA ASP A 32 0.03 -8.19 -13.20
C ASP A 32 -0.25 -9.63 -12.77
N ASN A 33 -1.54 -10.02 -12.76
CA ASN A 33 -1.98 -11.37 -12.43
C ASN A 33 -1.53 -12.37 -13.51
N VAL A 34 -0.75 -13.37 -13.10
CA VAL A 34 -0.27 -14.49 -13.93
C VAL A 34 -0.89 -15.83 -13.55
N SER A 35 -1.81 -15.86 -12.59
CA SER A 35 -2.70 -17.02 -12.42
C SER A 35 -3.57 -17.13 -13.67
N ASN A 36 -3.76 -18.33 -14.21
CA ASN A 36 -4.63 -18.57 -15.38
C ASN A 36 -6.13 -18.40 -15.06
N MET A 37 -6.46 -17.58 -14.06
CA MET A 37 -7.79 -17.30 -13.55
C MET A 37 -8.16 -15.86 -13.88
N ASN A 38 -9.45 -15.62 -14.15
CA ASN A 38 -9.93 -14.25 -14.17
C ASN A 38 -9.93 -13.66 -12.75
N TYR A 39 -10.01 -12.33 -12.67
CA TYR A 39 -9.90 -11.59 -11.42
C TYR A 39 -10.84 -12.09 -10.31
N TRP A 40 -12.12 -12.29 -10.65
CA TRP A 40 -13.14 -12.66 -9.65
C TRP A 40 -13.05 -14.12 -9.22
N ASP A 41 -12.62 -15.02 -10.10
CA ASP A 41 -12.41 -16.42 -9.72
C ASP A 41 -11.17 -16.58 -8.85
N MET A 42 -10.10 -15.83 -9.13
CA MET A 42 -8.93 -15.75 -8.25
C MET A 42 -9.32 -15.19 -6.87
N TRP A 43 -10.15 -14.16 -6.84
CA TRP A 43 -10.61 -13.57 -5.58
C TRP A 43 -11.38 -14.57 -4.69
N LYS A 44 -12.17 -15.46 -5.31
CA LYS A 44 -12.93 -16.50 -4.60
C LYS A 44 -12.07 -17.70 -4.17
N SER A 45 -10.80 -17.75 -4.55
CA SER A 45 -9.90 -18.87 -4.25
C SER A 45 -8.72 -18.45 -3.38
N ASP A 46 -8.03 -19.43 -2.79
CA ASP A 46 -6.81 -19.17 -2.03
C ASP A 46 -5.62 -18.72 -2.89
N GLU A 47 -5.75 -18.74 -4.22
CA GLU A 47 -4.72 -18.26 -5.15
C GLU A 47 -4.41 -16.77 -4.93
N ARG A 48 -5.37 -15.97 -4.47
CA ARG A 48 -5.12 -14.55 -4.11
C ARG A 48 -4.08 -14.37 -3.01
N LYS A 49 -3.88 -15.38 -2.15
CA LYS A 49 -2.94 -15.36 -1.03
C LYS A 49 -1.51 -15.75 -1.44
N ASN A 50 -1.32 -16.21 -2.68
CA ASN A 50 -0.02 -16.55 -3.21
C ASN A 50 0.53 -15.36 -4.02
N TYR A 51 1.49 -14.62 -3.46
CA TYR A 51 2.07 -13.47 -4.15
C TYR A 51 2.75 -13.83 -5.48
N ASN A 52 3.15 -15.09 -5.69
CA ASN A 52 3.74 -15.54 -6.97
C ASN A 52 2.74 -15.50 -8.14
N ASN A 53 1.44 -15.40 -7.84
CA ASN A 53 0.41 -15.20 -8.86
C ASN A 53 0.37 -13.77 -9.39
N PHE A 54 1.21 -12.87 -8.87
CA PHE A 54 1.30 -11.47 -9.28
C PHE A 54 2.74 -11.15 -9.67
N ASN A 55 2.99 -10.98 -10.96
CA ASN A 55 4.31 -10.73 -11.51
C ASN A 55 4.76 -9.26 -11.38
N VAL A 56 4.36 -8.59 -10.31
CA VAL A 56 4.59 -7.15 -10.11
C VAL A 56 6.07 -6.87 -9.79
N PRO A 57 6.69 -5.85 -10.43
CA PRO A 57 8.09 -5.51 -10.20
C PRO A 57 8.24 -4.57 -9.01
N LEU A 58 9.30 -4.79 -8.22
CA LEU A 58 9.81 -3.76 -7.32
C LEU A 58 10.94 -3.00 -8.00
N ILE A 59 10.83 -1.67 -7.99
CA ILE A 59 11.75 -0.77 -8.67
C ILE A 59 12.50 0.05 -7.62
N LEU A 60 13.82 0.17 -7.82
CA LEU A 60 14.67 1.18 -7.19
C LEU A 60 15.16 2.13 -8.29
N ASP A 61 14.78 3.39 -8.15
CA ASP A 61 14.96 4.50 -9.08
C ASP A 61 14.34 4.19 -10.45
N ASN A 62 15.10 3.57 -11.36
CA ASN A 62 14.63 3.13 -12.67
C ASN A 62 14.96 1.66 -12.96
N LYS A 63 15.40 0.90 -11.95
CA LYS A 63 15.85 -0.48 -12.09
C LYS A 63 14.91 -1.42 -11.37
N ILE A 64 14.41 -2.43 -12.08
CA ILE A 64 13.72 -3.55 -11.45
C ILE A 64 14.76 -4.31 -10.62
N ILE A 65 14.53 -4.40 -9.31
CA ILE A 65 15.39 -5.11 -8.37
C ILE A 65 14.81 -6.46 -7.96
N GLU A 66 13.51 -6.69 -8.16
CA GLU A 66 12.83 -7.94 -7.83
C GLU A 66 11.55 -8.09 -8.66
N ARG A 67 11.29 -9.30 -9.19
CA ARG A 67 10.07 -9.63 -9.94
C ARG A 67 9.89 -11.17 -10.04
N PRO A 68 8.76 -11.75 -9.60
CA PRO A 68 7.73 -11.11 -8.77
C PRO A 68 8.33 -10.66 -7.44
N VAL A 69 7.87 -9.53 -6.92
CA VAL A 69 8.23 -9.12 -5.56
C VAL A 69 7.50 -9.97 -4.53
N ASN A 70 8.17 -10.36 -3.45
CA ASN A 70 7.51 -10.91 -2.27
C ASN A 70 6.69 -9.81 -1.56
N GLN A 71 5.40 -9.79 -1.87
CA GLN A 71 4.50 -8.73 -1.41
C GLN A 71 4.31 -8.69 0.11
N LYS A 72 4.50 -9.83 0.82
CA LYS A 72 4.49 -9.89 2.30
C LYS A 72 5.57 -9.03 2.95
N THR A 73 6.57 -8.59 2.19
CA THR A 73 7.68 -7.77 2.69
C THR A 73 7.55 -6.29 2.38
N LEU A 74 6.56 -5.88 1.56
CA LEU A 74 6.51 -4.52 1.01
C LEU A 74 6.35 -3.45 2.09
N THR A 75 5.40 -3.63 3.02
CA THR A 75 5.14 -2.66 4.09
C THR A 75 6.40 -2.42 4.94
N LYS A 76 7.05 -3.50 5.39
CA LYS A 76 8.33 -3.43 6.11
C LYS A 76 9.44 -2.78 5.28
N ARG A 77 9.60 -3.13 4.01
CA ARG A 77 10.68 -2.56 3.17
C ARG A 77 10.47 -1.08 2.90
N TYR A 78 9.22 -0.65 2.71
CA TYR A 78 8.90 0.77 2.60
C TYR A 78 9.19 1.53 3.89
N LEU A 79 8.91 0.92 5.05
CA LEU A 79 9.30 1.46 6.34
C LEU A 79 10.83 1.59 6.45
N ASP A 80 11.58 0.52 6.19
CA ASP A 80 13.04 0.51 6.32
C ASP A 80 13.70 1.58 5.43
N GLU A 81 13.28 1.69 4.16
CA GLU A 81 13.77 2.73 3.26
C GLU A 81 13.36 4.15 3.68
N SER A 82 12.17 4.31 4.28
CA SER A 82 11.72 5.59 4.82
C SER A 82 12.55 6.03 6.03
N LEU A 83 12.84 5.11 6.95
CA LEU A 83 13.68 5.37 8.12
C LEU A 83 15.10 5.74 7.71
N LYS A 84 15.65 5.01 6.73
CA LYS A 84 16.96 5.30 6.14
C LYS A 84 16.97 6.69 5.50
N PHE A 85 15.98 7.01 4.68
CA PHE A 85 15.86 8.31 4.02
C PHE A 85 15.82 9.47 5.02
N ILE A 86 15.04 9.35 6.10
CA ILE A 86 14.94 10.38 7.14
C ILE A 86 16.28 10.55 7.86
N GLU A 87 16.96 9.46 8.21
CA GLU A 87 18.29 9.51 8.85
C GLU A 87 19.32 10.20 7.94
N ASP A 88 19.39 9.78 6.68
CA ASP A 88 20.34 10.30 5.69
C ASP A 88 20.10 11.80 5.38
N ASN A 89 18.88 12.30 5.62
CA ASN A 89 18.49 13.69 5.40
C ASN A 89 18.28 14.49 6.69
N ARG A 90 18.75 14.02 7.84
CA ARG A 90 18.56 14.68 9.14
C ARG A 90 19.00 16.15 9.20
N ASP A 91 19.97 16.54 8.38
CA ASP A 91 20.54 17.89 8.33
C ASP A 91 19.98 18.73 7.14
N ASN A 92 19.08 18.16 6.34
CA ASN A 92 18.48 18.79 5.16
C ASN A 92 16.95 18.88 5.30
N ASN A 93 16.33 19.77 4.53
CA ASN A 93 14.88 19.68 4.33
C ASN A 93 14.58 18.48 3.42
N PHE A 94 13.59 17.68 3.80
CA PHE A 94 13.21 16.50 3.03
C PHE A 94 11.71 16.48 2.74
N PHE A 95 11.35 15.79 1.67
CA PHE A 95 9.97 15.45 1.34
C PHE A 95 9.88 13.93 1.16
N LEU A 96 9.18 13.27 2.07
CA LEU A 96 8.91 11.84 2.00
C LEU A 96 7.43 11.63 1.61
N TYR A 97 7.21 11.14 0.40
CA TYR A 97 5.91 10.61 -0.01
C TYR A 97 5.91 9.09 0.18
N LEU A 98 5.13 8.59 1.15
CA LEU A 98 4.99 7.17 1.47
C LEU A 98 3.58 6.70 1.07
N ALA A 99 3.49 6.04 -0.08
CA ALA A 99 2.23 5.53 -0.63
C ALA A 99 2.19 4.00 -0.55
N HIS A 100 1.73 3.45 0.58
CA HIS A 100 1.66 2.00 0.76
C HIS A 100 0.88 1.30 -0.36
N SER A 101 1.31 0.10 -0.74
CA SER A 101 0.53 -0.79 -1.62
C SER A 101 -0.69 -1.34 -0.86
N MET A 102 -0.50 -1.67 0.42
CA MET A 102 -1.58 -2.01 1.34
C MET A 102 -2.35 -0.73 1.76
N PRO A 103 -3.65 -0.81 2.09
CA PRO A 103 -4.46 -2.03 2.23
C PRO A 103 -5.22 -2.41 0.93
N HIS A 104 -4.69 -2.07 -0.25
CA HIS A 104 -5.31 -2.52 -1.49
C HIS A 104 -5.17 -4.05 -1.62
N VAL A 105 -6.26 -4.71 -2.02
CA VAL A 105 -6.28 -6.16 -2.26
C VAL A 105 -5.41 -6.53 -3.48
N PRO A 106 -4.83 -7.74 -3.52
CA PRO A 106 -4.77 -8.75 -2.46
C PRO A 106 -3.97 -8.28 -1.26
N LEU A 107 -4.39 -8.70 -0.07
CA LEU A 107 -3.77 -8.31 1.18
C LEU A 107 -2.56 -9.19 1.49
N PHE A 108 -1.42 -8.55 1.78
CA PHE A 108 -0.21 -9.23 2.22
C PHE A 108 0.38 -8.48 3.42
N SER A 109 0.49 -9.19 4.55
CA SER A 109 1.21 -8.71 5.74
C SER A 109 2.47 -9.54 5.99
N SER A 110 3.40 -8.99 6.75
CA SER A 110 4.60 -9.72 7.18
C SER A 110 4.28 -10.75 8.28
N GLU A 111 5.18 -11.71 8.49
CA GLU A 111 5.03 -12.77 9.51
C GLU A 111 4.77 -12.24 10.93
N MET A 112 5.20 -11.01 11.22
CA MET A 112 4.95 -10.36 12.51
C MET A 112 3.47 -10.06 12.75
N PHE A 113 2.72 -9.79 11.67
CA PHE A 113 1.33 -9.33 11.72
C PHE A 113 0.33 -10.35 11.15
N GLU A 114 0.77 -11.29 10.32
CA GLU A 114 -0.11 -12.30 9.72
C GLU A 114 -0.87 -13.13 10.78
N GLY A 115 -2.20 -13.08 10.71
CA GLY A 115 -3.12 -13.79 11.60
C GLY A 115 -3.14 -13.28 13.04
N LYS A 116 -2.83 -12.00 13.28
CA LYS A 116 -2.78 -11.41 14.64
C LYS A 116 -3.98 -10.55 14.96
N SER A 117 -4.49 -9.82 13.98
CA SER A 117 -5.59 -8.89 14.20
C SER A 117 -6.91 -9.61 14.37
N ILE A 118 -7.74 -9.10 15.29
CA ILE A 118 -9.13 -9.56 15.47
C ILE A 118 -10.01 -9.20 14.26
N LEU A 119 -9.55 -8.31 13.38
CA LEU A 119 -10.24 -7.88 12.17
C LEU A 119 -9.75 -8.63 10.92
N GLY A 120 -9.09 -9.78 11.11
CA GLY A 120 -8.64 -10.64 10.02
C GLY A 120 -7.54 -10.00 9.15
N PRO A 121 -7.37 -10.47 7.90
CA PRO A 121 -6.27 -10.03 7.03
C PRO A 121 -6.24 -8.53 6.76
N TYR A 122 -7.40 -7.86 6.70
CA TYR A 122 -7.44 -6.40 6.58
C TYR A 122 -6.90 -5.72 7.84
N GLY A 123 -7.28 -6.23 9.01
CA GLY A 123 -6.71 -5.80 10.28
C GLY A 123 -5.19 -5.97 10.35
N ASP A 124 -4.67 -7.11 9.89
CA ASP A 124 -3.22 -7.39 9.91
C ASP A 124 -2.42 -6.34 9.12
N VAL A 125 -2.88 -5.97 7.92
CA VAL A 125 -2.18 -4.96 7.11
C VAL A 125 -2.32 -3.56 7.69
N ILE A 126 -3.45 -3.24 8.36
CA ILE A 126 -3.64 -1.95 9.02
C ILE A 126 -2.76 -1.83 10.26
N GLU A 127 -2.66 -2.87 11.09
CA GLU A 127 -1.76 -2.92 12.25
C GLU A 127 -0.29 -2.80 11.82
N GLU A 128 0.11 -3.41 10.70
CA GLU A 128 1.47 -3.26 10.17
C GLU A 128 1.76 -1.83 9.67
N ILE A 129 0.79 -1.17 9.01
CA ILE A 129 0.89 0.23 8.61
C ILE A 129 1.00 1.13 9.85
N ASP A 130 0.13 0.93 10.85
CA ASP A 130 0.11 1.69 12.10
C ASP A 130 1.46 1.59 12.83
N TYR A 131 2.00 0.37 12.95
CA TYR A 131 3.33 0.13 13.50
C TYR A 131 4.40 0.94 12.75
N GLY A 132 4.39 0.89 11.41
CA GLY A 132 5.36 1.63 10.59
C GLY A 132 5.25 3.15 10.75
N VAL A 133 4.04 3.70 10.83
CA VAL A 133 3.83 5.13 11.12
C VAL A 133 4.40 5.48 12.50
N GLY A 134 4.17 4.63 13.51
CA GLY A 134 4.76 4.77 14.83
C GLY A 134 6.28 4.85 14.80
N GLU A 135 6.93 3.95 14.06
CA GLU A 135 8.39 3.92 13.92
C GLU A 135 8.95 5.16 13.21
N ILE A 136 8.27 5.67 12.18
CA ILE A 136 8.64 6.93 11.51
C ILE A 136 8.56 8.11 12.48
N ILE A 137 7.46 8.22 13.24
CA ILE A 137 7.28 9.28 14.24
C ILE A 137 8.36 9.18 15.33
N ASN A 138 8.68 7.95 15.77
CA ASN A 138 9.73 7.71 16.75
C ASN A 138 11.10 8.14 16.22
N LYS A 139 11.44 7.81 14.97
CA LYS A 139 12.69 8.22 14.33
C LYS A 139 12.81 9.75 14.24
N ILE A 140 11.75 10.44 13.82
CA ILE A 140 11.71 11.92 13.78
C ILE A 140 11.99 12.51 15.17
N LYS A 141 11.37 11.95 16.23
CA LYS A 141 11.61 12.37 17.63
C LYS A 141 13.04 12.11 18.07
N GLN A 142 13.58 10.92 17.81
CA GLN A 142 14.94 10.53 18.17
C GLN A 142 16.00 11.44 17.54
N LEU A 143 15.75 11.92 16.33
CA LEU A 143 16.63 12.85 15.62
C LEU A 143 16.43 14.32 16.01
N GLY A 144 15.47 14.63 16.89
CA GLY A 144 15.17 16.00 17.31
C GLY A 144 14.51 16.85 16.21
N LEU A 145 13.78 16.21 15.28
CA LEU A 145 13.19 16.87 14.10
C LEU A 145 11.70 17.21 14.28
N SER A 146 11.10 16.89 15.43
CA SER A 146 9.66 17.01 15.65
C SER A 146 9.09 18.41 15.40
N ASP A 147 9.79 19.46 15.86
CA ASP A 147 9.31 20.85 15.71
C ASP A 147 9.44 21.40 14.27
N LYS A 148 10.09 20.64 13.38
CA LYS A 148 10.38 21.04 12.00
C LYS A 148 9.77 20.11 10.96
N THR A 149 9.03 19.09 11.39
CA THR A 149 8.48 18.07 10.49
C THR A 149 6.96 18.09 10.57
N ILE A 150 6.31 18.26 9.42
CA ILE A 150 4.86 18.09 9.30
C ILE A 150 4.60 16.67 8.82
N VAL A 151 3.76 15.94 9.54
CA VAL A 151 3.31 14.59 9.16
C VAL A 151 1.83 14.67 8.81
N VAL A 152 1.49 14.20 7.62
CA VAL A 152 0.10 14.11 7.12
C VAL A 152 -0.19 12.65 6.81
N PHE A 153 -1.32 12.15 7.30
CA PHE A 153 -1.81 10.80 7.03
C PHE A 153 -3.19 10.88 6.39
N THR A 154 -3.38 10.18 5.27
CA THR A 154 -4.64 10.16 4.52
C THR A 154 -4.73 8.89 3.66
N SER A 155 -5.92 8.62 3.11
CA SER A 155 -6.16 7.58 2.10
C SER A 155 -6.44 8.20 0.73
N GLU A 156 -6.24 7.43 -0.36
CA GLU A 156 -6.54 7.83 -1.74
C GLU A 156 -8.05 7.81 -2.06
N ASN A 157 -8.81 6.89 -1.46
CA ASN A 157 -10.26 6.76 -1.62
C ASN A 157 -10.91 6.03 -0.43
N GLY A 158 -12.25 5.91 -0.47
CA GLY A 158 -13.03 5.10 0.48
C GLY A 158 -12.76 3.60 0.37
N PRO A 159 -13.36 2.78 1.26
CA PRO A 159 -13.17 1.33 1.27
C PRO A 159 -13.78 0.66 0.03
N TRP A 160 -13.37 -0.56 -0.29
CA TRP A 160 -14.04 -1.40 -1.28
C TRP A 160 -14.83 -2.50 -0.54
N LEU A 161 -16.08 -2.22 -0.19
CA LEU A 161 -16.95 -3.07 0.63
C LEU A 161 -17.31 -4.38 -0.08
N GLU A 162 -17.26 -4.44 -1.41
CA GLU A 162 -17.41 -5.70 -2.16
C GLU A 162 -16.39 -6.78 -1.74
N MET A 163 -15.28 -6.38 -1.12
CA MET A 163 -14.23 -7.28 -0.65
C MET A 163 -14.51 -7.90 0.73
N GLY A 164 -15.65 -7.56 1.36
CA GLY A 164 -16.07 -8.17 2.63
C GLY A 164 -15.03 -7.96 3.74
N GLU A 165 -14.59 -9.04 4.38
CA GLU A 165 -13.59 -9.01 5.47
C GLU A 165 -12.19 -8.57 5.01
N GLU A 166 -11.92 -8.56 3.71
CA GLU A 166 -10.68 -8.03 3.13
C GLU A 166 -10.83 -6.58 2.62
N GLY A 167 -12.00 -5.98 2.87
CA GLY A 167 -12.29 -4.56 2.62
C GLY A 167 -12.28 -3.72 3.90
N GLY A 168 -12.10 -2.41 3.73
CA GLY A 168 -12.22 -1.45 4.83
C GLY A 168 -13.67 -1.14 5.21
N THR A 169 -13.85 -0.23 6.16
CA THR A 169 -15.18 0.27 6.56
C THR A 169 -15.35 1.76 6.26
N ALA A 170 -16.55 2.15 5.84
CA ALA A 170 -16.92 3.57 5.68
C ALA A 170 -17.45 4.16 6.99
N GLY A 171 -17.57 3.36 8.05
CA GLY A 171 -18.20 3.74 9.29
C GLY A 171 -19.65 4.16 9.06
N LEU A 172 -19.98 5.40 9.47
CA LEU A 172 -21.33 5.97 9.31
C LEU A 172 -21.56 6.62 7.94
N LEU A 173 -20.53 6.72 7.10
CA LEU A 173 -20.63 7.36 5.80
C LEU A 173 -21.30 6.41 4.79
N ARG A 174 -21.98 7.00 3.81
CA ARG A 174 -22.65 6.28 2.73
C ARG A 174 -21.68 6.05 1.57
N GLU A 175 -21.84 4.92 0.87
CA GLU A 175 -21.12 4.51 -0.34
C GLU A 175 -19.64 4.12 -0.12
N GLU A 176 -18.95 3.78 -1.22
CA GLU A 176 -17.66 3.07 -1.25
C GLU A 176 -16.85 3.38 -2.53
N LYS A 177 -15.68 2.74 -2.69
CA LYS A 177 -14.85 2.79 -3.91
C LYS A 177 -15.63 2.22 -5.10
N VAL A 178 -15.73 3.00 -6.17
CA VAL A 178 -16.39 2.67 -7.45
C VAL A 178 -17.87 2.32 -7.28
N GLN A 179 -18.74 3.28 -7.59
CA GLN A 179 -20.17 3.03 -7.75
C GLN A 179 -20.44 2.47 -9.16
N HIS A 180 -20.44 1.15 -9.33
CA HIS A 180 -21.24 0.59 -10.44
C HIS A 180 -22.68 0.65 -10.00
N GLY A 181 -23.56 1.24 -10.82
CA GLY A 181 -24.97 1.49 -10.53
C GLY A 181 -25.76 0.25 -10.16
N ARG A 182 -25.58 -0.25 -8.94
CA ARG A 182 -26.57 -1.05 -8.25
C ARG A 182 -27.74 -0.12 -8.08
N GLU A 183 -28.79 -0.35 -8.87
CA GLU A 183 -30.08 0.25 -8.64
C GLU A 183 -30.38 0.12 -7.16
N VAL A 184 -30.77 1.24 -6.56
CA VAL A 184 -31.23 1.30 -5.18
C VAL A 184 -32.53 0.48 -5.16
N SER A 185 -32.45 -0.84 -5.00
CA SER A 185 -33.65 -1.64 -4.79
C SER A 185 -34.19 -1.26 -3.42
N GLU A 186 -35.26 -0.47 -3.50
CA GLU A 186 -36.18 -0.01 -2.48
C GLU A 186 -35.87 -0.49 -1.06
N PHE A 187 -35.51 0.47 -0.20
CA PHE A 187 -35.89 0.38 1.20
C PHE A 187 -37.41 0.20 1.24
N GLN A 188 -37.87 -1.03 1.47
CA GLN A 188 -39.23 -1.26 1.92
C GLN A 188 -39.28 -1.09 3.45
N PRO A 189 -40.27 -0.33 3.97
CA PRO A 189 -40.35 0.09 5.37
C PRO A 189 -40.59 -1.05 6.37
#